data_AF-Q6YCN2-F1
#
_entry.id   AF-Q6YCN2-F1
#
_cell.length_a   1.000
_cell.length_b   1.000
_cell.length_c   1.000
_cell.angle_alpha   90.00
_cell.angle_beta   90.00
_cell.angle_gamma   90.00
#
_symmetry.space_group_name_H-M   'P 1'
#
loop_
_entity.id
_entity.type
_entity.pdbx_description
1 polymer ?
#
loop_
_entity_poly.entity_id
_entity_poly.type
_entity_poly.pdbx_seq_one_letter_code
_entity_poly.pdbx_strand_id
1 'polypeptide(L)'
;MKKLSTVIIILILEIVFHNINYANSQPDPKIDELNKVSDYKSNKGTMGNVMNLYMSPPVEGRGVINSRQFLSHDLIFPIEYKSYNEVKTELENTELANNYKGKKVDIFGVPYFYTCIIPKSEPDINQNFGGCCMYGGLTFNSSENERDKLITVQVTIDNRQSLGFTITTNKNMVTIQELDYKARHWLTKEKKLYE
;
A
#
# COMPACT_ATOMS: atom_id res chain seq x y z
N MET A 1 23.33 35.46 32.14
CA MET A 1 23.60 34.01 32.02
C MET A 1 22.41 33.13 32.39
N LYS A 2 21.74 33.30 33.54
CA LYS A 2 20.59 32.46 33.94
C LYS A 2 19.42 32.43 32.92
N LYS A 3 19.00 33.59 32.38
CA LYS A 3 17.88 33.67 31.41
C LYS A 3 18.17 32.98 30.07
N LEU A 4 19.41 33.02 29.58
CA LEU A 4 19.80 32.38 28.30
C LEU A 4 19.81 30.86 28.43
N SER A 5 20.26 30.34 29.59
CA SER A 5 20.25 28.92 29.88
C SER A 5 18.82 28.36 29.98
N THR A 6 17.87 29.11 30.55
CA THR A 6 16.46 28.68 30.61
C THR A 6 15.81 28.59 29.24
N VAL A 7 16.08 29.54 28.33
CA VAL A 7 15.51 29.53 26.97
C VAL A 7 16.03 28.35 26.14
N ILE A 8 17.33 28.03 26.25
CA ILE A 8 17.92 26.88 25.54
C ILE A 8 17.31 25.57 26.04
N ILE A 9 17.07 25.43 27.35
CA ILE A 9 16.45 24.23 27.92
C ILE A 9 15.02 24.05 27.42
N ILE A 10 14.23 25.14 27.34
CA ILE A 10 12.86 25.09 26.81
C ILE A 10 12.85 24.66 25.33
N LEU A 11 13.75 25.22 24.52
CA LEU A 11 13.87 24.85 23.10
C LEU A 11 14.27 23.38 22.92
N ILE A 12 15.19 22.87 23.74
CA ILE A 12 15.58 21.45 23.70
C ILE A 12 14.40 20.56 24.11
N LEU A 13 13.63 20.94 25.14
CA LEU A 13 12.43 20.19 25.55
C LEU A 13 11.37 20.17 24.45
N GLU A 14 11.09 21.28 23.79
CA GLU A 14 10.15 21.32 22.65
C GLU A 14 10.60 20.42 21.49
N ILE A 15 11.91 20.40 21.17
CA ILE A 15 12.47 19.52 20.15
C ILE A 15 12.35 18.04 20.56
N VAL A 16 12.57 17.71 21.83
CA VAL A 16 12.46 16.33 22.34
C VAL A 16 11.00 15.86 22.32
N PHE A 17 10.04 16.72 22.67
CA PHE A 17 8.61 16.36 22.66
C PHE A 17 8.00 16.31 21.26
N HIS A 18 8.46 17.13 20.30
CA HIS A 18 7.99 17.07 18.90
C HIS A 18 8.45 15.81 18.15
N ASN A 19 9.47 15.11 18.63
CA ASN A 19 9.97 13.88 18.02
C ASN A 19 9.38 12.60 18.62
N ILE A 20 8.45 12.71 19.57
CA ILE A 20 7.71 11.54 20.06
C ILE A 20 6.55 11.30 19.10
N ASN A 21 6.83 10.60 18.00
CA ASN A 21 5.79 9.92 17.24
C ASN A 21 5.20 8.86 18.17
N TYR A 22 4.08 9.18 18.82
CA TYR A 22 3.27 8.18 19.49
C TYR A 22 2.81 7.18 18.44
N ALA A 23 3.40 5.98 18.45
CA ALA A 23 2.80 4.85 17.78
C ALA A 23 1.47 4.58 18.49
N ASN A 24 0.36 5.02 17.88
CA ASN A 24 -0.96 4.68 18.36
C ASN A 24 -1.10 3.16 18.20
N SER A 25 -1.02 2.44 19.31
CA SER A 25 -1.29 1.00 19.30
C SER A 25 -2.76 0.79 18.99
N GLN A 26 -3.05 0.09 17.90
CA GLN A 26 -4.36 -0.49 17.71
C GLN A 26 -4.46 -1.76 18.57
N PRO A 27 -5.56 -1.97 19.32
CA PRO A 27 -5.73 -3.19 20.11
C PRO A 27 -5.63 -4.44 19.22
N ASP A 28 -4.95 -5.48 19.71
CA ASP A 28 -4.90 -6.78 19.04
C ASP A 28 -6.32 -7.35 18.93
N PRO A 29 -6.69 -7.92 17.77
CA PRO A 29 -8.04 -8.42 17.55
C PRO A 29 -8.28 -9.69 18.37
N LYS A 30 -9.51 -9.84 18.87
CA LYS A 30 -9.99 -11.11 19.41
C LYS A 30 -10.45 -12.04 18.29
N ILE A 31 -10.51 -13.33 18.57
CA ILE A 31 -10.88 -14.33 17.56
C ILE A 31 -12.28 -14.03 16.99
N ASP A 32 -13.24 -13.65 17.81
CA ASP A 32 -14.62 -13.32 17.41
C ASP A 32 -14.74 -12.05 16.56
N GLU A 33 -13.74 -11.17 16.59
CA GLU A 33 -13.67 -9.93 15.79
C GLU A 33 -13.14 -10.17 14.37
N LEU A 34 -12.53 -11.34 14.11
CA LEU A 34 -11.94 -11.70 12.81
C LEU A 34 -12.94 -12.41 11.89
N ASN A 35 -12.92 -12.03 10.60
CA ASN A 35 -13.71 -12.73 9.58
C ASN A 35 -13.35 -14.22 9.51
N LYS A 36 -14.35 -15.09 9.32
CA LYS A 36 -14.18 -16.53 9.22
C LYS A 36 -14.22 -16.99 7.76
N VAL A 37 -13.26 -17.82 7.37
CA VAL A 37 -13.24 -18.46 6.04
C VAL A 37 -14.50 -19.31 5.82
N SER A 38 -14.98 -20.00 6.87
CA SER A 38 -16.23 -20.78 6.84
C SER A 38 -17.44 -19.93 6.46
N ASP A 39 -17.53 -18.72 7.01
CA ASP A 39 -18.69 -17.84 6.85
C ASP A 39 -18.71 -17.23 5.45
N TYR A 40 -17.53 -16.90 4.93
CA TYR A 40 -17.39 -16.44 3.54
C TYR A 40 -17.85 -17.53 2.56
N LYS A 41 -17.43 -18.78 2.77
CA LYS A 41 -17.81 -19.92 1.93
C LYS A 41 -19.29 -20.27 2.06
N SER A 42 -19.84 -20.28 3.27
CA SER A 42 -21.26 -20.60 3.51
C SER A 42 -22.18 -19.55 2.87
N ASN A 43 -21.73 -18.29 2.80
CA ASN A 43 -22.38 -17.22 2.06
C ASN A 43 -22.10 -17.22 0.55
N LYS A 44 -21.70 -18.37 -0.02
CA LYS A 44 -21.39 -18.57 -1.45
C LYS A 44 -20.24 -17.70 -1.99
N GLY A 45 -19.38 -17.19 -1.11
CA GLY A 45 -18.17 -16.47 -1.49
C GLY A 45 -17.13 -17.40 -2.13
N THR A 46 -16.34 -16.85 -3.06
CA THR A 46 -15.24 -17.56 -3.75
C THR A 46 -13.91 -16.95 -3.33
N MET A 47 -13.16 -17.67 -2.48
CA MET A 47 -11.87 -17.19 -1.94
C MET A 47 -10.80 -17.03 -3.04
N GLY A 48 -10.96 -17.72 -4.18
CA GLY A 48 -10.18 -17.51 -5.39
C GLY A 48 -10.10 -16.05 -5.85
N ASN A 49 -11.12 -15.23 -5.57
CA ASN A 49 -11.08 -13.78 -5.87
C ASN A 49 -9.98 -13.07 -5.07
N VAL A 50 -9.83 -13.39 -3.78
CA VAL A 50 -8.78 -12.83 -2.91
C VAL A 50 -7.42 -13.45 -3.25
N MET A 51 -7.38 -14.76 -3.51
CA MET A 51 -6.17 -15.46 -3.95
C MET A 51 -5.53 -14.78 -5.16
N ASN A 52 -6.34 -14.41 -6.16
CA ASN A 52 -5.86 -13.77 -7.38
C ASN A 52 -5.20 -12.40 -7.14
N LEU A 53 -5.62 -11.66 -6.10
CA LEU A 53 -5.01 -10.36 -5.76
C LEU A 53 -3.56 -10.51 -5.28
N TYR A 54 -3.25 -11.61 -4.56
CA TYR A 54 -1.92 -11.82 -3.99
C TYR A 54 -1.06 -12.82 -4.78
N MET A 55 -1.65 -13.60 -5.70
CA MET A 55 -0.91 -14.46 -6.63
C MET A 55 -0.60 -13.78 -7.96
N SER A 56 -1.43 -12.82 -8.40
CA SER A 56 -1.11 -12.01 -9.58
C SER A 56 0.06 -11.07 -9.28
N PRO A 57 0.89 -10.72 -10.28
CA PRO A 57 1.95 -9.72 -10.12
C PRO A 57 1.39 -8.37 -9.62
N PRO A 58 2.13 -7.58 -8.83
CA PRO A 58 1.71 -6.26 -8.42
C PRO A 58 1.85 -5.25 -9.58
N VAL A 59 1.23 -4.09 -9.45
CA VAL A 59 1.58 -2.92 -10.30
C VAL A 59 2.86 -2.33 -9.76
N GLU A 60 3.85 -2.12 -10.64
CA GLU A 60 5.11 -1.48 -10.29
C GLU A 60 5.43 -0.36 -11.29
N GLY A 61 5.87 0.79 -10.79
CA GLY A 61 6.36 1.90 -11.60
C GLY A 61 7.51 2.60 -10.89
N ARG A 62 8.55 2.99 -11.62
CA ARG A 62 9.72 3.68 -11.06
C ARG A 62 9.83 5.09 -11.60
N GLY A 63 9.91 6.05 -10.70
CA GLY A 63 10.12 7.45 -11.05
C GLY A 63 9.10 8.03 -12.04
N VAL A 64 7.84 7.63 -11.91
CA VAL A 64 6.74 8.08 -12.77
C VAL A 64 6.08 9.35 -12.22
N ILE A 65 5.35 10.05 -13.09
CA ILE A 65 4.55 11.23 -12.74
C ILE A 65 3.12 10.96 -13.25
N ASN A 66 2.10 11.36 -12.47
CA ASN A 66 0.71 11.16 -12.88
C ASN A 66 0.40 11.99 -14.14
N SER A 67 -0.33 11.40 -15.10
CA SER A 67 -0.73 12.05 -16.35
C SER A 67 -1.98 12.91 -16.19
N ARG A 68 -2.91 12.48 -15.34
CA ARG A 68 -4.21 13.13 -15.10
C ARG A 68 -4.80 12.69 -13.75
N GLN A 69 -6.04 13.11 -13.51
CA GLN A 69 -6.89 12.70 -12.38
C GLN A 69 -8.29 12.41 -12.91
N PHE A 70 -9.07 11.63 -12.17
CA PHE A 70 -10.52 11.54 -12.34
C PHE A 70 -11.23 12.38 -11.28
N LEU A 71 -11.10 12.01 -10.00
CA LEU A 71 -11.55 12.81 -8.86
C LEU A 71 -10.37 13.48 -8.17
N SER A 72 -10.64 14.46 -7.31
CA SER A 72 -9.59 15.24 -6.64
C SER A 72 -8.72 14.42 -5.68
N HIS A 73 -9.17 13.24 -5.28
CA HIS A 73 -8.49 12.33 -4.35
C HIS A 73 -7.84 11.11 -5.04
N ASP A 74 -7.83 11.06 -6.38
CA ASP A 74 -7.13 10.01 -7.13
C ASP A 74 -6.08 10.58 -8.08
N LEU A 75 -5.14 9.72 -8.50
CA LEU A 75 -4.09 10.04 -9.47
C LEU A 75 -4.04 8.92 -10.51
N ILE A 76 -3.93 9.29 -11.79
CA ILE A 76 -3.83 8.34 -12.90
C ILE A 76 -2.41 8.40 -13.47
N PHE A 77 -1.75 7.25 -13.54
CA PHE A 77 -0.36 7.12 -13.99
C PHE A 77 -0.26 6.33 -15.30
N PRO A 78 0.61 6.75 -16.24
CA PRO A 78 0.88 6.03 -17.48
C PRO A 78 1.85 4.87 -17.22
N ILE A 79 1.34 3.76 -16.68
CA ILE A 79 2.10 2.56 -16.36
C ILE A 79 1.52 1.38 -17.13
N GLU A 80 2.41 0.58 -17.72
CA GLU A 80 2.04 -0.70 -18.32
C GLU A 80 1.90 -1.77 -17.23
N TYR A 81 0.72 -2.38 -17.15
CA TYR A 81 0.48 -3.58 -16.36
C TYR A 81 -0.33 -4.56 -17.20
N LYS A 82 0.33 -5.62 -17.68
CA LYS A 82 -0.24 -6.54 -18.68
C LYS A 82 -0.69 -5.74 -19.91
N SER A 83 -1.98 -5.77 -20.26
CA SER A 83 -2.55 -5.03 -21.38
C SER A 83 -3.11 -3.65 -21.03
N TYR A 84 -2.94 -3.19 -19.78
CA TYR A 84 -3.40 -1.87 -19.33
C TYR A 84 -2.26 -0.87 -19.41
N ASN A 85 -2.54 0.32 -19.94
CA ASN A 85 -1.53 1.37 -20.17
C ASN A 85 -1.63 2.54 -19.18
N GLU A 86 -2.67 2.53 -18.35
CA GLU A 86 -2.87 3.48 -17.26
C GLU A 86 -3.38 2.75 -16.03
N VAL A 87 -2.99 3.24 -14.86
CA VAL A 87 -3.48 2.76 -13.57
C VAL A 87 -3.99 3.96 -12.77
N LYS A 88 -5.24 3.88 -12.28
CA LYS A 88 -5.78 4.83 -11.30
C LYS A 88 -5.41 4.34 -9.90
N THR A 89 -4.71 5.16 -9.13
CA THR A 89 -4.58 4.93 -7.69
C THR A 89 -5.45 5.92 -6.92
N GLU A 90 -6.31 5.41 -6.05
CA GLU A 90 -7.19 6.19 -5.20
C GLU A 90 -6.54 6.39 -3.83
N LEU A 91 -6.62 7.62 -3.31
CA LEU A 91 -6.09 8.01 -2.02
C LEU A 91 -7.24 8.42 -1.09
N GLU A 92 -7.01 8.31 0.22
CA GLU A 92 -8.04 8.54 1.23
C GLU A 92 -8.69 9.92 1.14
N ASN A 93 -7.92 10.94 0.74
CA ASN A 93 -8.39 12.31 0.67
C ASN A 93 -7.60 13.14 -0.35
N THR A 94 -8.14 14.33 -0.66
CA THR A 94 -7.55 15.27 -1.63
C THR A 94 -6.18 15.79 -1.19
N GLU A 95 -5.93 15.96 0.11
CA GLU A 95 -4.64 16.41 0.62
C GLU A 95 -3.54 15.39 0.29
N LEU A 96 -3.80 14.12 0.56
CA LEU A 96 -2.87 13.03 0.26
C LEU A 96 -2.62 12.91 -1.24
N ALA A 97 -3.64 13.06 -2.08
CA ALA A 97 -3.46 13.09 -3.54
C ALA A 97 -2.59 14.29 -3.98
N ASN A 98 -2.83 15.47 -3.42
CA ASN A 98 -2.05 16.67 -3.71
C ASN A 98 -0.58 16.56 -3.29
N ASN A 99 -0.28 15.81 -2.22
CA ASN A 99 1.11 15.57 -1.79
C ASN A 99 1.96 14.86 -2.87
N TYR A 100 1.35 14.00 -3.69
CA TYR A 100 2.04 13.26 -4.75
C TYR A 100 1.80 13.81 -6.16
N LYS A 101 0.79 14.66 -6.36
CA LYS A 101 0.45 15.23 -7.66
C LYS A 101 1.64 15.97 -8.29
N GLY A 102 1.96 15.60 -9.53
CA GLY A 102 3.06 16.19 -10.30
C GLY A 102 4.46 15.87 -9.76
N LYS A 103 4.58 14.95 -8.78
CA LYS A 103 5.86 14.54 -8.21
C LYS A 103 6.32 13.22 -8.84
N LYS A 104 7.64 13.04 -8.86
CA LYS A 104 8.26 11.78 -9.29
C LYS A 104 8.13 10.75 -8.17
N VAL A 105 7.41 9.67 -8.42
CA VAL A 105 7.10 8.64 -7.42
C VAL A 105 7.40 7.23 -7.93
N ASP A 106 7.65 6.33 -6.99
CA ASP A 106 7.60 4.89 -7.23
C ASP A 106 6.22 4.37 -6.82
N ILE A 107 5.66 3.47 -7.64
CA ILE A 107 4.38 2.81 -7.41
C ILE A 107 4.63 1.34 -7.11
N PHE A 108 3.98 0.84 -6.07
CA PHE A 108 3.85 -0.59 -5.79
C PHE A 108 2.47 -0.84 -5.17
N GLY A 109 1.67 -1.72 -5.76
CA GLY A 109 0.43 -2.15 -5.10
C GLY A 109 -0.39 -3.17 -5.84
N VAL A 110 -1.58 -3.43 -5.29
CA VAL A 110 -2.45 -4.55 -5.69
C VAL A 110 -3.54 -4.04 -6.64
N PRO A 111 -3.50 -4.42 -7.94
CA PRO A 111 -4.51 -4.00 -8.89
C PRO A 111 -5.81 -4.77 -8.75
N TYR A 112 -6.92 -4.10 -9.06
CA TYR A 112 -8.23 -4.70 -9.30
C TYR A 112 -8.86 -4.14 -10.58
N PHE A 113 -9.84 -4.86 -11.12
CA PHE A 113 -10.43 -4.58 -12.43
C PHE A 113 -11.95 -4.56 -12.40
N TYR A 114 -12.57 -5.61 -11.85
CA TYR A 114 -14.00 -5.62 -11.58
C TYR A 114 -14.29 -4.48 -10.59
N THR A 115 -15.23 -3.60 -10.94
CA THR A 115 -15.54 -2.32 -10.26
C THR A 115 -14.50 -1.19 -10.39
N CYS A 116 -13.45 -1.34 -11.19
CA CYS A 116 -12.56 -0.21 -11.51
C CYS A 116 -13.27 0.78 -12.42
N ILE A 117 -13.19 2.07 -12.07
CA ILE A 117 -13.72 3.19 -12.84
C ILE A 117 -12.55 4.12 -13.18
N ILE A 118 -12.21 4.15 -14.46
CA ILE A 118 -11.25 5.09 -15.06
C ILE A 118 -11.84 5.61 -16.37
N PRO A 119 -12.45 6.80 -16.37
CA PRO A 119 -12.92 7.41 -17.61
C PRO A 119 -11.76 7.67 -18.56
N LYS A 120 -12.00 7.50 -19.86
CA LYS A 120 -11.06 7.94 -20.89
C LYS A 120 -10.89 9.47 -20.84
N SER A 121 -9.73 9.94 -21.28
CA SER A 121 -9.40 11.37 -21.30
C SER A 121 -10.29 12.19 -22.25
N GLU A 122 -10.80 11.57 -23.31
CA GLU A 122 -11.77 12.17 -24.22
C GLU A 122 -13.15 11.50 -24.08
N PRO A 123 -14.24 12.26 -24.31
CA PRO A 123 -15.59 11.70 -24.27
C PRO A 123 -15.75 10.61 -25.33
N ASP A 124 -15.78 9.35 -24.90
CA ASP A 124 -16.10 8.22 -25.76
C ASP A 124 -17.62 8.01 -25.74
N ILE A 125 -18.22 8.03 -26.94
CA ILE A 125 -19.66 7.83 -27.18
C ILE A 125 -20.11 6.46 -26.61
N ASN A 126 -19.18 5.51 -26.47
CA ASN A 126 -19.42 4.16 -25.96
C ASN A 126 -19.15 3.99 -24.45
N GLN A 127 -18.80 5.05 -23.71
CA GLN A 127 -18.68 5.04 -22.24
C GLN A 127 -17.91 3.83 -21.66
N ASN A 128 -16.70 3.58 -22.17
CA ASN A 128 -15.82 2.55 -21.59
C ASN A 128 -15.09 3.12 -20.35
N PHE A 129 -15.57 2.75 -19.17
CA PHE A 129 -14.99 3.15 -17.87
C PHE A 129 -14.10 2.07 -17.22
N GLY A 130 -14.02 0.88 -17.81
CA GLY A 130 -13.22 -0.22 -17.28
C GLY A 130 -11.72 0.01 -17.47
N GLY A 131 -10.92 -0.39 -16.48
CA GLY A 131 -9.47 -0.31 -16.53
C GLY A 131 -8.81 -1.02 -15.36
N CYS A 132 -7.61 -0.55 -14.99
CA CYS A 132 -6.86 -1.05 -13.85
C CYS A 132 -6.84 0.01 -12.74
N CYS A 133 -7.31 -0.36 -11.55
CA CYS A 133 -7.36 0.50 -10.38
C CYS A 133 -6.60 -0.13 -9.21
N MET A 134 -6.17 0.70 -8.28
CA MET A 134 -5.60 0.31 -6.99
C MET A 134 -5.82 1.43 -5.95
N TYR A 135 -5.37 1.22 -4.72
CA TYR A 135 -5.36 2.25 -3.67
C TYR A 135 -3.95 2.49 -3.18
N GLY A 136 -3.60 3.75 -2.90
CA GLY A 136 -2.31 4.14 -2.31
C GLY A 136 -1.10 3.71 -3.14
N GLY A 137 -0.14 3.03 -2.50
CA GLY A 137 1.02 2.44 -3.16
C GLY A 137 2.10 3.42 -3.64
N LEU A 138 2.06 4.68 -3.20
CA LEU A 138 2.99 5.72 -3.64
C LEU A 138 4.09 5.98 -2.62
N THR A 139 5.32 6.15 -3.12
CA THR A 139 6.49 6.61 -2.36
C THR A 139 7.30 7.58 -3.22
N PHE A 140 7.93 8.59 -2.64
CA PHE A 140 8.80 9.47 -3.44
C PHE A 140 9.96 8.68 -4.04
N ASN A 141 10.21 8.89 -5.33
CA ASN A 141 11.36 8.31 -5.99
C ASN A 141 12.64 8.96 -5.43
N SER A 142 13.63 8.13 -5.08
CA SER A 142 14.89 8.58 -4.52
C SER A 142 16.02 7.70 -5.04
N SER A 143 17.17 8.32 -5.35
CA SER A 143 18.42 7.62 -5.67
C SER A 143 19.01 6.88 -4.48
N GLU A 144 18.49 7.08 -3.26
CA GLU A 144 18.94 6.35 -2.07
C GLU A 144 18.38 4.92 -1.98
N ASN A 145 17.41 4.58 -2.85
CA ASN A 145 16.73 3.27 -2.87
C ASN A 145 17.50 2.25 -3.73
N GLU A 146 18.76 1.94 -3.38
CA GLU A 146 19.62 1.08 -4.21
C GLU A 146 19.83 -0.34 -3.67
N ARG A 147 19.85 -0.52 -2.35
CA ARG A 147 20.18 -1.82 -1.73
C ARG A 147 18.96 -2.43 -1.05
N ASP A 148 18.76 -3.72 -1.31
CA ASP A 148 17.71 -4.50 -0.67
C ASP A 148 17.90 -4.56 0.84
N LYS A 149 16.81 -4.27 1.54
CA LYS A 149 16.64 -4.46 2.98
C LYS A 149 15.83 -5.72 3.21
N LEU A 150 16.32 -6.58 4.09
CA LEU A 150 15.62 -7.78 4.52
C LEU A 150 14.69 -7.45 5.69
N ILE A 151 13.43 -7.88 5.58
CA ILE A 151 12.43 -7.76 6.63
C ILE A 151 11.96 -9.18 6.95
N THR A 152 12.08 -9.57 8.23
CA THR A 152 11.65 -10.89 8.70
C THR A 152 10.18 -10.86 9.10
N VAL A 153 9.40 -11.80 8.57
CA VAL A 153 8.00 -12.03 8.93
C VAL A 153 7.92 -13.27 9.80
N GLN A 154 7.39 -13.12 11.00
CA GLN A 154 7.16 -14.20 11.95
C GLN A 154 5.70 -14.66 11.85
N VAL A 155 5.48 -15.97 11.76
CA VAL A 155 4.14 -16.53 11.58
C VAL A 155 3.82 -17.47 12.73
N THR A 156 2.74 -17.14 13.42
CA THR A 156 2.14 -17.95 14.50
C THR A 156 0.88 -18.63 13.98
N ILE A 157 0.76 -19.94 14.19
CA ILE A 157 -0.43 -20.75 13.86
C ILE A 157 -0.89 -21.39 15.16
N ASP A 158 -2.18 -21.27 15.49
CA ASP A 158 -2.78 -21.81 16.71
C ASP A 158 -1.99 -21.46 17.99
N ASN A 159 -1.64 -20.17 18.12
CA ASN A 159 -0.86 -19.61 19.23
C ASN A 159 0.56 -20.19 19.38
N ARG A 160 1.10 -20.85 18.36
CA ARG A 160 2.47 -21.36 18.33
C ARG A 160 3.27 -20.71 17.23
N GLN A 161 4.41 -20.11 17.62
CA GLN A 161 5.37 -19.61 16.65
C GLN A 161 5.86 -20.77 15.78
N SER A 162 5.47 -20.76 14.50
CA SER A 162 5.53 -21.94 13.63
C SER A 162 6.61 -21.82 12.56
N LEU A 163 6.76 -20.64 11.97
CA LEU A 163 7.77 -20.40 10.93
C LEU A 163 8.12 -18.92 10.83
N GLY A 164 9.27 -18.64 10.21
CA GLY A 164 9.68 -17.30 9.81
C GLY A 164 10.20 -17.31 8.39
N PHE A 165 9.98 -16.22 7.66
CA PHE A 165 10.50 -16.02 6.31
C PHE A 165 10.92 -14.56 6.13
N THR A 166 11.59 -14.25 5.02
CA THR A 166 12.07 -12.89 4.72
C THR A 166 11.45 -12.37 3.44
N ILE A 167 11.08 -11.11 3.45
CA ILE A 167 10.74 -10.33 2.26
C ILE A 167 11.78 -9.21 2.08
N THR A 168 11.95 -8.72 0.86
CA THR A 168 12.92 -7.66 0.55
C THR A 168 12.23 -6.43 -0.02
N THR A 169 12.82 -5.27 0.21
CA THR A 169 12.53 -4.02 -0.52
C THR A 169 13.79 -3.17 -0.58
N ASN A 170 14.01 -2.48 -1.70
CA ASN A 170 15.11 -1.52 -1.82
C ASN A 170 14.73 -0.12 -1.31
N LYS A 171 13.49 0.08 -0.87
CA LYS A 171 12.99 1.39 -0.46
C LYS A 171 13.31 1.68 1.01
N ASN A 172 13.85 2.86 1.30
CA ASN A 172 14.04 3.34 2.67
C ASN A 172 12.70 3.58 3.39
N MET A 173 11.80 4.29 2.71
CA MET A 173 10.41 4.48 3.10
C MET A 173 9.55 3.64 2.16
N VAL A 174 8.88 2.62 2.68
CA VAL A 174 8.10 1.65 1.92
C VAL A 174 6.64 1.68 2.38
N THR A 175 5.69 1.47 1.47
CA THR A 175 4.28 1.37 1.84
C THR A 175 4.02 0.06 2.58
N ILE A 176 3.10 0.08 3.55
CA ILE A 176 2.62 -1.15 4.19
C ILE A 176 2.01 -2.09 3.14
N GLN A 177 1.37 -1.55 2.11
CA GLN A 177 0.81 -2.34 1.01
C GLN A 177 1.85 -3.19 0.26
N GLU A 178 3.07 -2.67 0.04
CA GLU A 178 4.15 -3.46 -0.57
C GLU A 178 4.60 -4.62 0.33
N LEU A 179 4.75 -4.36 1.63
CA LEU A 179 5.16 -5.37 2.59
C LEU A 179 4.06 -6.44 2.77
N ASP A 180 2.81 -6.02 2.89
CA ASP A 180 1.65 -6.89 3.02
C ASP A 180 1.47 -7.78 1.79
N TYR A 181 1.55 -7.21 0.59
CA TYR A 181 1.51 -7.99 -0.65
C TYR A 181 2.61 -9.06 -0.69
N LYS A 182 3.87 -8.69 -0.41
CA LYS A 182 4.99 -9.64 -0.46
C LYS A 182 4.85 -10.76 0.57
N ALA A 183 4.37 -10.44 1.78
CA ALA A 183 4.11 -11.42 2.82
C ALA A 183 2.96 -12.37 2.44
N ARG A 184 1.81 -11.83 2.00
CA ARG A 184 0.66 -12.65 1.60
C ARG A 184 0.92 -13.44 0.33
N HIS A 185 1.64 -12.89 -0.64
CA HIS A 185 2.06 -13.62 -1.83
C HIS A 185 2.83 -14.89 -1.45
N TRP A 186 3.84 -14.76 -0.58
CA TRP A 186 4.62 -15.90 -0.10
C TRP A 186 3.73 -16.92 0.63
N LEU A 187 2.86 -16.46 1.53
CA LEU A 187 1.97 -17.34 2.31
C LEU A 187 0.89 -18.01 1.44
N THR A 188 0.35 -17.33 0.44
CA THR A 188 -0.61 -17.94 -0.50
C THR A 188 0.08 -19.00 -1.34
N LYS A 189 1.28 -18.72 -1.84
CA LYS A 189 2.07 -19.65 -2.65
C LYS A 189 2.53 -20.88 -1.87
N GLU A 190 3.09 -20.69 -0.68
CA GLU A 190 3.81 -21.74 0.05
C GLU A 190 2.95 -22.41 1.14
N LYS A 191 1.88 -21.75 1.62
CA LYS A 191 1.09 -22.17 2.78
C LYS A 191 -0.43 -22.17 2.55
N LYS A 192 -0.88 -21.97 1.30
CA LYS A 192 -2.31 -21.92 0.96
C LYS A 192 -3.12 -20.95 1.83
N LEU A 193 -2.57 -19.75 2.06
CA LEU A 193 -3.29 -18.71 2.79
C LEU A 193 -4.68 -18.44 2.19
N TYR A 194 -4.82 -18.55 0.86
CA TYR A 194 -6.08 -18.46 0.13
C TYR A 194 -6.15 -19.61 -0.89
N GLU A 195 -7.29 -20.30 -0.95
CA GLU A 195 -7.60 -21.41 -1.90
C GLU A 195 -9.08 -21.43 -2.30
#